data_AF-A0A165A311-F1
#
_entry.id   AF-A0A165A311-F1
#
_cell.length_a   1.000
_cell.length_b   1.000
_cell.length_c   1.000
_cell.angle_alpha   90.00
_cell.angle_beta   90.00
_cell.angle_gamma   90.00
#
_symmetry.space_group_name_H-M   'P 1'
#
loop_
_entity.id
_entity.type
_entity.pdbx_description
1 polymer ?
#
loop_
_entity_poly.entity_id
_entity_poly.type
_entity_poly.pdbx_seq_one_letter_code
_entity_poly.pdbx_strand_id
1 'polypeptide(L)'
;MDSDTKSGFDNEVDSKESAFYLDAAKYWEQVPPTVDGMLGGLSSISDIDLKGSQRFLNSIYQLTNHRGQFFNIGLQKFTPENGVYDIMWVQWVLGHLTDEDLISFLRRCKLGLKPRGLIVLKENLTSSGEVEMDNTDSSVTRPHALVVELIKKAGLRIIKEQKQQRFPSDLYERKKKRNTATPNLKHS
;
A
#
# COMPACT_ATOMS: atom_id res chain seq x y z
N MET A 1 -24.06 -38.33 -40.06
CA MET A 1 -22.76 -38.90 -39.64
C MET A 1 -21.89 -37.72 -39.31
N ASP A 2 -21.91 -37.41 -38.03
CA ASP A 2 -21.17 -36.34 -37.37
C ASP A 2 -19.68 -36.65 -37.35
N SER A 3 -18.86 -35.60 -37.45
CA SER A 3 -17.57 -35.55 -36.75
C SER A 3 -17.05 -34.11 -36.70
N ASP A 4 -17.55 -33.38 -35.71
CA ASP A 4 -16.78 -32.63 -34.72
C ASP A 4 -15.66 -31.69 -35.18
N THR A 5 -16.05 -30.43 -35.32
CA THR A 5 -15.19 -29.27 -35.01
C THR A 5 -14.90 -29.28 -33.50
N LYS A 6 -13.69 -29.70 -33.09
CA LYS A 6 -13.25 -29.47 -31.70
C LYS A 6 -12.89 -28.00 -31.52
N SER A 7 -13.83 -27.27 -30.92
CA SER A 7 -13.62 -25.99 -30.26
C SER A 7 -12.69 -26.19 -29.06
N GLY A 8 -11.40 -25.87 -29.22
CA GLY A 8 -10.51 -25.57 -28.12
C GLY A 8 -10.59 -24.08 -27.80
N PHE A 9 -11.68 -23.64 -27.18
CA PHE A 9 -11.62 -22.43 -26.36
C PHE A 9 -10.89 -22.86 -25.09
N ASP A 10 -9.56 -22.82 -25.15
CA ASP A 10 -8.77 -22.88 -23.93
C ASP A 10 -9.14 -21.63 -23.14
N ASN A 11 -9.94 -21.85 -22.11
CA ASN A 11 -10.14 -20.93 -21.02
C ASN A 11 -8.76 -20.66 -20.41
N GLU A 12 -8.09 -19.64 -20.91
CA GLU A 12 -6.95 -19.03 -20.25
C GLU A 12 -7.48 -18.49 -18.93
N VAL A 13 -7.30 -19.29 -17.89
CA VAL A 13 -7.61 -18.93 -16.51
C VAL A 13 -7.01 -17.55 -16.27
N ASP A 14 -7.84 -16.59 -15.84
CA ASP A 14 -7.45 -15.26 -15.39
C ASP A 14 -6.43 -15.37 -14.25
N SER A 15 -5.16 -15.60 -14.58
CA SER A 15 -4.09 -15.98 -13.67
C SER A 15 -3.38 -14.76 -13.09
N LYS A 16 -4.10 -13.64 -12.92
CA LYS A 16 -3.56 -12.42 -12.30
C LYS A 16 -3.73 -12.39 -10.78
N GLU A 17 -3.45 -13.51 -10.13
CA GLU A 17 -2.89 -13.47 -8.78
C GLU A 17 -1.46 -13.97 -8.88
N SER A 18 -0.57 -13.06 -9.26
CA SER A 18 0.87 -13.32 -9.26
C SER A 18 1.31 -13.74 -7.87
N ALA A 19 2.36 -14.58 -7.78
CA ALA A 19 2.95 -15.00 -6.51
C ALA A 19 3.16 -13.82 -5.55
N PHE A 20 3.55 -12.65 -6.09
CA PHE A 20 3.67 -11.39 -5.35
C PHE A 20 2.46 -11.06 -4.45
N TYR A 21 1.24 -11.09 -5.00
CA TYR A 21 0.02 -10.77 -4.23
C TYR A 21 -0.39 -11.89 -3.27
N LEU A 22 -0.24 -13.15 -3.72
CA LEU A 22 -0.59 -14.31 -2.89
C LEU A 22 0.33 -14.42 -1.68
N ASP A 23 1.63 -14.17 -1.84
CA ASP A 23 2.60 -14.27 -0.77
C ASP A 23 2.42 -13.13 0.24
N ALA A 24 2.08 -11.91 -0.23
CA ALA A 24 1.72 -10.79 0.65
C ALA A 24 0.45 -11.12 1.48
N ALA A 25 -0.58 -11.68 0.84
CA ALA A 25 -1.81 -12.06 1.53
C ALA A 25 -1.56 -13.14 2.60
N LYS A 26 -0.77 -14.17 2.27
CA LYS A 26 -0.37 -15.24 3.22
C LYS A 26 0.45 -14.72 4.39
N TYR A 27 1.32 -13.74 4.16
CA TYR A 27 2.06 -13.08 5.23
C TYR A 27 1.09 -12.41 6.20
N TRP A 28 0.20 -11.54 5.71
CA TRP A 28 -0.72 -10.77 6.53
C TRP A 28 -1.79 -11.63 7.22
N GLU A 29 -2.16 -12.79 6.68
CA GLU A 29 -3.05 -13.77 7.34
C GLU A 29 -2.46 -14.30 8.66
N GLN A 30 -1.13 -14.37 8.77
CA GLN A 30 -0.42 -14.87 9.94
C GLN A 30 -0.08 -13.76 10.95
N VAL A 31 -0.17 -12.49 10.56
CA VAL A 31 0.14 -11.36 11.44
C VAL A 31 -1.00 -11.16 12.43
N PRO A 32 -0.71 -11.07 13.76
CA PRO A 32 -1.75 -10.82 14.74
C PRO A 32 -2.48 -9.49 14.47
N PRO A 33 -3.82 -9.44 14.60
CA PRO A 33 -4.61 -8.22 14.37
C PRO A 33 -4.49 -7.25 15.57
N THR A 34 -3.27 -6.79 15.84
CA THR A 34 -2.92 -5.87 16.93
C THR A 34 -2.20 -4.65 16.37
N VAL A 35 -2.13 -3.55 17.14
CA VAL A 35 -1.34 -2.36 16.78
C VAL A 35 0.11 -2.73 16.51
N ASP A 36 0.66 -3.66 17.30
CA ASP A 36 2.04 -4.10 17.14
C ASP A 36 2.24 -4.92 15.87
N GLY A 37 1.31 -5.82 15.53
CA GLY A 37 1.31 -6.56 14.27
C GLY A 37 1.26 -5.62 13.06
N MET A 38 0.34 -4.66 13.07
CA MET A 38 0.20 -3.65 11.99
C MET A 38 1.44 -2.77 11.82
N LEU A 39 2.22 -2.57 12.89
CA LEU A 39 3.42 -1.74 12.88
C LEU A 39 4.72 -2.57 12.84
N GLY A 40 4.64 -3.89 12.63
CA GLY A 40 5.82 -4.77 12.56
C GLY A 40 6.66 -4.81 13.84
N GLY A 41 6.04 -4.67 15.01
CA GLY A 41 6.74 -4.63 16.31
C GLY A 41 7.12 -3.24 16.80
N LEU A 42 6.56 -2.19 16.19
CA LEU A 42 6.92 -0.79 16.44
C LEU A 42 5.76 -0.01 17.09
N SER A 43 4.98 -0.66 17.96
CA SER A 43 3.84 -0.08 18.67
C SER A 43 4.14 1.25 19.38
N SER A 44 5.37 1.46 19.85
CA SER A 44 5.84 2.73 20.45
C SER A 44 5.83 3.94 19.51
N ILE A 45 5.68 3.72 18.20
CA ILE A 45 5.64 4.76 17.16
C ILE A 45 4.22 5.23 16.88
N SER A 46 3.21 4.44 17.23
CA SER A 46 1.79 4.75 16.99
C SER A 46 1.43 6.16 17.46
N ASP A 47 1.87 6.58 18.65
CA ASP A 47 1.61 7.91 19.18
C ASP A 47 2.22 9.04 18.35
N ILE A 48 3.45 8.85 17.85
CA ILE A 48 4.14 9.84 17.02
C ILE A 48 3.46 9.91 15.65
N ASP A 49 3.10 8.74 15.11
CA ASP A 49 2.45 8.58 13.82
C ASP A 49 1.06 9.21 13.79
N LEU A 50 0.22 8.87 14.78
CA LEU A 50 -1.12 9.41 14.96
C LEU A 50 -1.09 10.92 15.20
N LYS A 51 -0.19 11.42 16.06
CA LYS A 51 -0.05 12.88 16.27
C LYS A 51 0.41 13.61 15.00
N GLY A 52 1.26 12.99 14.18
CA GLY A 52 1.67 13.52 12.88
C GLY A 52 0.48 13.62 11.91
N SER A 53 -0.24 12.51 11.73
CA SER A 53 -1.42 12.43 10.87
C SER A 53 -2.54 13.37 11.31
N GLN A 54 -2.82 13.44 12.62
CA GLN A 54 -3.86 14.33 13.17
C GLN A 54 -3.53 15.80 12.92
N ARG A 55 -2.28 16.23 13.12
CA ARG A 55 -1.87 17.62 12.83
C ARG A 55 -2.04 17.95 11.36
N PHE A 56 -1.70 17.03 10.47
CA PHE A 56 -1.89 17.21 9.04
C PHE A 56 -3.37 17.30 8.67
N LEU A 57 -4.20 16.36 9.13
CA LEU A 57 -5.64 16.33 8.84
C LEU A 57 -6.37 17.56 9.40
N ASN A 58 -6.10 17.95 10.64
CA ASN A 58 -6.70 19.14 11.26
C ASN A 58 -6.30 20.44 10.53
N SER A 59 -5.18 20.45 9.81
CA SER A 59 -4.80 21.61 9.00
C SER A 59 -5.61 21.73 7.71
N ILE A 60 -6.36 20.69 7.33
CA ILE A 60 -7.08 20.62 6.05
C ILE A 60 -8.59 20.46 6.24
N TYR A 61 -9.05 19.72 7.26
CA TYR A 61 -10.47 19.43 7.50
C TYR A 61 -10.84 19.44 9.00
N GLN A 62 -12.10 19.77 9.31
CA GLN A 62 -12.72 19.45 10.59
C GLN A 62 -13.29 18.03 10.52
N LEU A 63 -12.59 17.06 11.10
CA LEU A 63 -13.00 15.65 11.09
C LEU A 63 -14.27 15.46 11.93
N THR A 64 -15.25 14.73 11.38
CA THR A 64 -16.46 14.31 12.11
C THR A 64 -16.39 12.83 12.45
N ASN A 65 -17.06 12.42 13.53
CA ASN A 65 -16.91 11.09 14.14
C ASN A 65 -17.83 10.04 13.47
N HIS A 66 -17.76 9.90 12.14
CA HIS A 66 -18.58 8.96 11.38
C HIS A 66 -17.81 7.66 11.10
N ARG A 67 -18.37 6.51 11.48
CA ARG A 67 -17.84 5.19 11.08
C ARG A 67 -18.41 4.81 9.72
N GLY A 68 -17.54 4.61 8.73
CA GLY A 68 -17.91 4.34 7.33
C GLY A 68 -18.19 2.86 7.03
N GLN A 69 -18.15 2.52 5.74
CA GLN A 69 -18.27 1.14 5.24
C GLN A 69 -16.92 0.41 5.34
N PHE A 70 -16.97 -0.93 5.47
CA PHE A 70 -15.80 -1.79 5.47
C PHE A 70 -15.76 -2.62 4.18
N PHE A 71 -14.63 -2.57 3.47
CA PHE A 71 -14.41 -3.32 2.24
C PHE A 71 -13.27 -4.31 2.43
N ASN A 72 -13.55 -5.60 2.26
CA ASN A 72 -12.52 -6.66 2.25
C ASN A 72 -12.17 -6.99 0.80
N ILE A 73 -11.30 -6.17 0.20
CA ILE A 73 -10.87 -6.29 -1.20
C ILE A 73 -9.47 -5.67 -1.36
N GLY A 74 -8.61 -6.31 -2.15
CA GLY A 74 -7.29 -5.77 -2.48
C GLY A 74 -7.39 -4.46 -3.28
N LEU A 75 -6.47 -3.52 -3.04
CA LEU A 75 -6.48 -2.20 -3.68
C LEU A 75 -6.36 -2.27 -5.22
N GLN A 76 -5.72 -3.31 -5.74
CA GLN A 76 -5.62 -3.59 -7.17
C GLN A 76 -7.00 -3.89 -7.81
N LYS A 77 -7.96 -4.40 -7.02
CA LYS A 77 -9.35 -4.67 -7.44
C LYS A 77 -10.37 -3.62 -6.93
N PHE A 78 -10.02 -2.82 -5.92
CA PHE A 78 -10.91 -1.83 -5.33
C PHE A 78 -11.21 -0.65 -6.27
N THR A 79 -12.49 -0.31 -6.42
CA THR A 79 -12.96 0.89 -7.11
C THR A 79 -13.82 1.72 -6.13
N PRO A 80 -13.37 2.91 -5.72
CA PRO A 80 -14.18 3.79 -4.87
C PRO A 80 -15.39 4.33 -5.64
N GLU A 81 -16.49 4.55 -4.93
CA GLU A 81 -17.65 5.24 -5.48
C GLU A 81 -17.28 6.67 -5.91
N ASN A 82 -17.73 7.08 -7.09
CA ASN A 82 -17.36 8.34 -7.71
C ASN A 82 -17.84 9.55 -6.89
N GLY A 83 -16.96 10.53 -6.66
CA GLY A 83 -17.33 11.79 -6.05
C GLY A 83 -17.80 11.71 -4.58
N VAL A 84 -17.40 10.68 -3.84
CA VAL A 84 -17.82 10.47 -2.44
C VAL A 84 -16.80 10.99 -1.43
N TYR A 85 -15.51 10.93 -1.74
CA TYR A 85 -14.45 11.10 -0.75
C TYR A 85 -13.88 12.52 -0.78
N ASP A 86 -13.91 13.20 0.38
CA ASP A 86 -13.18 14.46 0.59
C ASP A 86 -11.67 14.18 0.73
N ILE A 87 -11.31 13.10 1.43
CA ILE A 87 -9.94 12.60 1.57
C ILE A 87 -9.91 11.10 1.33
N MET A 88 -8.90 10.65 0.59
CA MET A 88 -8.50 9.25 0.54
C MET A 88 -7.09 9.12 1.14
N TRP A 89 -7.00 8.51 2.32
CA TRP A 89 -5.72 8.30 3.03
C TRP A 89 -5.18 6.91 2.74
N VAL A 90 -3.95 6.84 2.24
CA VAL A 90 -3.30 5.58 1.86
C VAL A 90 -1.92 5.53 2.52
N GLN A 91 -1.74 4.60 3.45
CA GLN A 91 -0.56 4.54 4.30
C GLN A 91 0.00 3.13 4.36
N TRP A 92 1.32 3.00 4.13
CA TRP A 92 2.10 1.76 4.23
C TRP A 92 1.47 0.55 3.55
N VAL A 93 0.99 0.74 2.33
CA VAL A 93 0.30 -0.31 1.56
C VAL A 93 0.63 -0.26 0.07
N LEU A 94 1.18 0.86 -0.42
CA LEU A 94 1.50 1.02 -1.83
C LEU A 94 2.66 0.11 -2.27
N GLY A 95 3.49 -0.31 -1.32
CA GLY A 95 4.52 -1.33 -1.55
C GLY A 95 3.96 -2.70 -1.94
N HIS A 96 2.69 -2.99 -1.64
CA HIS A 96 2.03 -4.24 -2.03
C HIS A 96 1.29 -4.14 -3.37
N LEU A 97 1.47 -3.07 -4.14
CA LEU A 97 0.95 -2.95 -5.50
C LEU A 97 2.11 -3.00 -6.50
N THR A 98 1.88 -3.60 -7.67
CA THR A 98 2.75 -3.37 -8.83
C THR A 98 2.67 -1.91 -9.28
N ASP A 99 3.63 -1.45 -10.08
CA ASP A 99 3.61 -0.08 -10.60
C ASP A 99 2.35 0.20 -11.44
N GLU A 100 1.94 -0.76 -12.26
CA GLU A 100 0.73 -0.67 -13.10
C GLU A 100 -0.55 -0.64 -12.26
N ASP A 101 -0.62 -1.48 -11.22
CA ASP A 101 -1.77 -1.51 -10.33
C ASP A 101 -1.83 -0.27 -9.43
N LEU A 102 -0.68 0.27 -9.03
CA LEU A 102 -0.59 1.54 -8.30
C LEU A 102 -1.09 2.71 -9.14
N ILE A 103 -0.66 2.82 -10.40
CA ILE A 103 -1.16 3.83 -11.33
C ILE A 103 -2.68 3.67 -11.51
N SER A 104 -3.14 2.45 -11.74
CA SER A 104 -4.56 2.14 -11.95
C SER A 104 -5.40 2.45 -10.72
N PHE A 105 -4.93 2.08 -9.52
CA PHE A 105 -5.55 2.42 -8.25
C PHE A 105 -5.65 3.93 -8.06
N LEU A 106 -4.57 4.68 -8.28
CA LEU A 106 -4.58 6.14 -8.16
C LEU A 106 -5.55 6.82 -9.15
N ARG A 107 -5.66 6.29 -10.38
CA ARG A 107 -6.66 6.76 -11.36
C ARG A 107 -8.09 6.53 -10.86
N ARG A 108 -8.38 5.38 -10.26
CA ARG A 108 -9.69 5.09 -9.66
C ARG A 108 -9.96 5.98 -8.45
N CYS A 109 -8.99 6.17 -7.57
CA CYS A 109 -9.07 7.11 -6.45
C CYS A 109 -9.41 8.53 -6.89
N LYS A 110 -8.80 9.01 -7.99
CA LYS A 110 -9.12 10.32 -8.57
C LYS A 110 -10.60 10.47 -8.91
N LEU A 111 -11.26 9.44 -9.42
CA LEU A 111 -12.70 9.44 -9.73
C LEU A 111 -13.54 9.43 -8.45
N GLY A 112 -13.05 8.79 -7.40
CA GLY A 112 -13.69 8.75 -6.09
C GLY A 112 -13.72 10.08 -5.35
N LEU A 113 -12.87 11.04 -5.71
CA LEU A 113 -12.77 12.32 -5.02
C LEU A 113 -13.95 13.26 -5.36
N LYS A 114 -14.49 13.92 -4.32
CA LYS A 114 -15.30 15.12 -4.47
C LYS A 114 -14.51 16.27 -5.11
N PRO A 115 -15.17 17.32 -5.63
CA PRO A 115 -14.49 18.55 -6.01
C PRO A 115 -13.58 19.06 -4.88
N ARG A 116 -12.31 19.33 -5.19
CA ARG A 116 -11.25 19.74 -4.24
C ARG A 116 -10.82 18.66 -3.23
N GLY A 117 -11.26 17.41 -3.40
CA GLY A 117 -10.81 16.29 -2.58
C GLY A 117 -9.33 15.99 -2.78
N LEU A 118 -8.73 15.31 -1.80
CA LEU A 118 -7.30 15.02 -1.75
C LEU A 118 -7.01 13.53 -1.57
N ILE A 119 -5.95 13.06 -2.22
CA ILE A 119 -5.31 11.78 -1.88
C ILE A 119 -4.09 12.09 -1.03
N VAL A 120 -3.98 11.43 0.12
CA VAL A 120 -2.81 11.52 0.99
C VAL A 120 -2.06 10.19 0.94
N LEU A 121 -0.81 10.25 0.48
CA LEU A 121 0.07 9.08 0.43
C LEU A 121 1.13 9.22 1.53
N LYS A 122 1.18 8.25 2.43
CA LYS A 122 2.17 8.18 3.51
C LYS A 122 2.89 6.84 3.44
N GLU A 123 4.06 6.85 2.82
CA GLU A 123 4.75 5.62 2.44
C GLU A 123 6.24 5.68 2.79
N ASN A 124 6.85 4.50 2.93
CA ASN A 124 8.30 4.36 3.05
C ASN A 124 8.96 4.63 1.70
N LEU A 125 10.07 5.38 1.72
CA LEU A 125 10.86 5.69 0.55
C LEU A 125 12.30 5.23 0.78
N THR A 126 12.89 4.54 -0.18
CA THR A 126 14.30 4.16 -0.12
C THR A 126 15.21 5.36 -0.46
N SER A 127 16.38 5.39 0.18
CA SER A 127 17.47 6.33 -0.11
C SER A 127 18.50 5.79 -1.10
N SER A 128 18.40 4.52 -1.53
CA SER A 128 19.36 3.90 -2.45
C SER A 128 19.24 4.42 -3.88
N GLY A 129 18.12 5.04 -4.23
CA GLY A 129 17.79 5.42 -5.61
C GLY A 129 17.17 4.29 -6.44
N GLU A 130 17.16 3.06 -5.93
CA GLU A 130 16.68 1.86 -6.61
C GLU A 130 15.49 1.23 -5.88
N VAL A 131 14.68 0.44 -6.58
CA VAL A 131 13.59 -0.31 -5.95
C VAL A 131 14.15 -1.45 -5.09
N GLU A 132 13.71 -1.53 -3.84
CA GLU A 132 14.10 -2.59 -2.90
C GLU A 132 12.93 -3.55 -2.69
N MET A 133 13.12 -4.84 -2.99
CA MET A 133 12.13 -5.90 -2.73
C MET A 133 12.32 -6.48 -1.33
N ASP A 134 11.22 -6.60 -0.59
CA ASP A 134 11.12 -7.33 0.67
C ASP A 134 10.39 -8.65 0.41
N ASN A 135 11.14 -9.75 0.40
CA ASN A 135 10.58 -11.09 0.16
C ASN A 135 9.88 -11.67 1.40
N THR A 136 9.92 -10.99 2.55
CA THR A 136 9.27 -11.45 3.79
C THR A 136 7.78 -11.14 3.77
N ASP A 137 7.43 -9.88 3.50
CA ASP A 137 6.04 -9.40 3.40
C ASP A 137 5.56 -9.28 1.94
N SER A 138 6.42 -9.64 0.97
CA SER A 138 6.17 -9.50 -0.46
C SER A 138 5.73 -8.07 -0.81
N SER A 139 6.64 -7.13 -0.55
CA SER A 139 6.43 -5.70 -0.82
C SER A 139 7.65 -5.05 -1.45
N VAL A 140 7.45 -3.92 -2.12
CA VAL A 140 8.54 -3.08 -2.64
C VAL A 140 8.61 -1.74 -1.93
N THR A 141 9.83 -1.28 -1.65
CA THR A 141 10.09 0.11 -1.26
C THR A 141 10.71 0.85 -2.44
N ARG A 142 10.02 1.91 -2.90
CA ARG A 142 10.40 2.66 -4.10
C ARG A 142 11.21 3.91 -3.75
N PRO A 143 12.09 4.38 -4.66
CA PRO A 143 12.73 5.68 -4.53
C PRO A 143 11.71 6.80 -4.78
N HIS A 144 11.96 7.95 -4.16
CA HIS A 144 11.10 9.15 -4.28
C HIS A 144 10.80 9.52 -5.75
N ALA A 145 11.83 9.53 -6.60
CA ALA A 145 11.70 9.88 -8.01
C ALA A 145 10.69 8.99 -8.74
N LEU A 146 10.72 7.68 -8.50
CA LEU A 146 9.78 6.74 -9.10
C LEU A 146 8.36 6.97 -8.59
N VAL A 147 8.18 7.17 -7.28
CA VAL A 147 6.84 7.44 -6.72
C VAL A 147 6.23 8.70 -7.35
N VAL A 148 7.02 9.77 -7.51
CA VAL A 148 6.59 11.00 -8.18
C VAL A 148 6.20 10.74 -9.64
N GLU A 149 6.96 9.91 -10.35
CA GLU A 149 6.66 9.52 -11.73
C GLU A 149 5.33 8.75 -11.83
N LEU A 150 5.11 7.76 -10.96
CA LEU A 150 3.89 6.95 -10.95
C LEU A 150 2.65 7.81 -10.65
N ILE A 151 2.76 8.76 -9.71
CA ILE A 151 1.69 9.73 -9.41
C ILE A 151 1.37 10.58 -10.66
N LYS A 152 2.39 11.06 -11.38
CA LYS A 152 2.20 11.83 -12.62
C LYS A 152 1.57 10.98 -13.73
N LYS A 153 1.99 9.72 -13.89
CA LYS A 153 1.39 8.75 -14.84
C LYS A 153 -0.08 8.46 -14.52
N ALA A 154 -0.48 8.54 -13.25
CA ALA A 154 -1.87 8.45 -12.83
C ALA A 154 -2.69 9.73 -13.13
N GLY A 155 -2.07 10.78 -13.67
CA GLY A 155 -2.74 12.05 -13.98
C GLY A 155 -3.09 12.86 -12.72
N LEU A 156 -2.32 12.68 -11.65
CA LEU A 156 -2.40 13.44 -10.41
C LEU A 156 -1.25 14.45 -10.32
N ARG A 157 -1.46 15.49 -9.52
CA ARG A 157 -0.45 16.51 -9.22
C ARG A 157 -0.17 16.52 -7.73
N ILE A 158 1.11 16.55 -7.38
CA ILE A 158 1.55 16.69 -5.99
C ILE A 158 1.35 18.14 -5.57
N ILE A 159 0.59 18.35 -4.50
CA ILE A 159 0.29 19.69 -3.96
C ILE A 159 1.17 20.05 -2.76
N LYS A 160 1.67 19.04 -2.04
CA LYS A 160 2.50 19.19 -0.84
C LYS A 160 3.23 17.88 -0.58
N GLU A 161 4.48 18.01 -0.14
CA GLU A 161 5.30 16.91 0.32
C GLU A 161 5.86 17.25 1.69
N GLN A 162 5.99 16.25 2.56
CA GLN A 162 6.54 16.44 3.88
C GLN A 162 7.26 15.17 4.34
N LYS A 163 8.55 15.29 4.64
CA LYS A 163 9.29 14.22 5.30
C LYS A 163 8.85 14.13 6.76
N GLN A 164 8.48 12.93 7.21
CA GLN A 164 8.16 12.70 8.62
C GLN A 164 9.40 12.98 9.48
N GLN A 165 9.25 13.91 10.43
CA GLN A 165 10.32 14.31 11.35
C GLN A 165 10.23 13.49 12.64
N ARG A 166 11.35 13.36 13.35
CA ARG A 166 11.46 12.69 14.67
C ARG A 166 11.13 11.19 14.67
N PHE A 167 11.30 10.52 13.53
CA PHE A 167 11.39 9.06 13.52
C PHE A 167 12.78 8.64 14.03
N PRO A 168 12.90 7.56 14.82
CA PRO A 168 14.21 6.99 15.14
C PRO A 168 14.98 6.71 13.84
N SER A 169 16.25 7.15 13.76
CA SER A 169 17.12 6.95 12.58
C SER A 169 17.17 5.51 12.13
N ASP A 170 17.00 4.59 13.08
CA ASP A 170 17.20 3.17 12.89
C ASP A 170 15.94 2.44 12.43
N LEU A 171 14.83 3.13 12.15
CA LEU A 171 13.57 2.41 11.91
C LEU A 171 13.53 1.68 10.57
N TYR A 172 13.91 2.40 9.51
CA TYR A 172 14.08 1.82 8.18
C TYR A 172 15.18 0.75 8.20
N GLU A 173 16.27 1.04 8.90
CA GLU A 173 17.36 0.09 9.16
C GLU A 173 16.92 -1.14 9.97
N ARG A 174 15.95 -1.02 10.89
CA ARG A 174 15.38 -2.15 11.64
C ARG A 174 14.48 -3.00 10.77
N LYS A 175 13.70 -2.39 9.85
CA LYS A 175 13.00 -3.16 8.81
C LYS A 175 14.02 -3.95 7.97
N LYS A 176 15.10 -3.30 7.51
CA LYS A 176 16.21 -3.97 6.78
C LYS A 176 16.92 -5.06 7.59
N LYS A 177 17.25 -4.82 8.86
CA LYS A 177 18.00 -5.75 9.74
C LYS A 177 17.18 -6.95 10.21
N ARG A 178 15.86 -6.83 10.31
CA ARG A 178 14.99 -7.98 10.59
C ARG A 178 14.97 -8.95 9.41
N ASN A 179 15.12 -8.44 8.19
CA ASN A 179 15.14 -9.23 6.95
C ASN A 179 16.46 -10.01 6.72
N THR A 180 17.52 -9.75 7.50
CA THR A 180 18.79 -10.52 7.43
C THR A 180 18.93 -11.57 8.54
N ALA A 181 18.02 -11.58 9.53
CA ALA A 181 18.00 -12.59 10.57
C ALA A 181 17.25 -13.84 10.07
N THR A 182 17.98 -14.79 9.49
CA THR A 182 17.50 -16.16 9.28
C THR A 182 17.04 -16.72 10.62
N PRO A 183 15.90 -17.44 10.72
CA PRO A 183 15.60 -18.16 11.94
C PRO A 183 16.68 -19.22 12.08
N ASN A 184 17.53 -19.10 13.12
CA ASN A 184 18.36 -20.20 13.56
C ASN A 184 17.41 -21.36 13.92
N LEU A 185 17.28 -22.32 13.00
CA LEU A 185 16.80 -23.66 13.29
C LEU A 185 17.72 -24.25 14.36
N LYS A 186 17.35 -24.06 15.63
CA LYS A 186 17.82 -24.93 16.69
C LYS A 186 17.08 -26.26 16.52
N HIS A 187 17.64 -27.14 15.70
CA HIS A 187 17.31 -28.55 15.79
C HIS A 187 17.75 -29.04 17.16
N SER A 188 16.78 -29.55 17.92
CA SER A 188 16.99 -30.50 19.02
C SER A 188 17.24 -31.88 18.45
#